data_AF-A0AAV0YFP8-F1
#
_entry.id   AF-A0AAV0YFP8-F1
#
_cell.length_a   1.000
_cell.length_b   1.000
_cell.length_c   1.000
_cell.angle_alpha   90.00
_cell.angle_beta   90.00
_cell.angle_gamma   90.00
#
_symmetry.space_group_name_H-M   'P 1'
#
loop_
_entity.id
_entity.type
_entity.pdbx_description
1 polymer ?
#
loop_
_entity_poly.entity_id
_entity_poly.type
_entity_poly.pdbx_seq_one_letter_code
_entity_poly.pdbx_strand_id
1 'polypeptide(L)'
;MGEEKWTGKIYMENEYYFVAYWLEISKMYDKMGERYEEVEKRVEGLRRRHAEKVSEHYGEVREEYVKDFGEMKRPLITHFTGCQPCNGHHNPMYSADDCWNSMERAFADNQVLRKFGFFHRNLLDKSVSPLPLFGYPAAPA
;
A
#
# COMPACT_ATOMS: atom_id res chain seq x y z
N MET A 1 33.49 -18.25 -12.26
CA MET A 1 32.92 -18.60 -13.59
C MET A 1 31.46 -18.16 -13.80
N GLY A 2 30.71 -17.79 -12.76
CA GLY A 2 29.30 -17.38 -12.91
C GLY A 2 29.04 -15.87 -12.89
N GLU A 3 29.72 -15.11 -12.01
CA GLU A 3 29.40 -13.70 -11.76
C GLU A 3 29.49 -12.83 -13.03
N GLU A 4 30.65 -12.77 -13.69
CA GLU A 4 30.83 -11.90 -14.87
C GLU A 4 29.85 -12.19 -16.01
N LYS A 5 29.36 -13.44 -16.14
CA LYS A 5 28.42 -13.83 -17.20
C LYS A 5 27.00 -13.30 -16.97
N TRP A 6 26.59 -13.16 -15.71
CA TRP A 6 25.19 -12.91 -15.37
C TRP A 6 24.95 -11.54 -14.73
N THR A 7 25.93 -10.97 -14.03
CA THR A 7 25.76 -9.70 -13.31
C THR A 7 25.29 -8.57 -14.23
N GLY A 8 25.81 -8.49 -15.47
CA GLY A 8 25.37 -7.47 -16.43
C GLY A 8 23.92 -7.62 -16.94
N LYS A 9 23.23 -8.72 -16.61
CA LYS A 9 21.83 -8.97 -16.94
C LYS A 9 20.90 -8.89 -15.73
N ILE A 10 21.45 -8.67 -14.53
CA ILE A 10 20.69 -8.57 -13.28
C ILE A 10 20.53 -7.09 -12.96
N TYR A 11 19.28 -6.64 -12.92
CA TYR A 11 18.94 -5.34 -12.38
C TYR A 11 18.42 -5.53 -10.96
N MET A 12 19.15 -5.01 -9.97
CA MET A 12 18.72 -4.99 -8.57
C MET A 12 18.01 -3.66 -8.32
N GLU A 13 16.67 -3.70 -8.37
CA GLU A 13 15.81 -2.55 -8.10
C GLU A 13 15.94 -2.08 -6.63
N ASN A 14 16.19 -0.80 -6.44
CA ASN A 14 16.31 -0.16 -5.12
C ASN A 14 15.71 1.26 -5.06
N GLU A 15 15.13 1.77 -6.14
CA GLU A 15 14.53 3.10 -6.21
C GLU A 15 13.14 3.15 -5.55
N TYR A 16 12.48 1.99 -5.48
CA TYR A 16 11.24 1.80 -4.73
C TYR A 16 11.20 0.42 -4.09
N TYR A 17 10.28 0.24 -3.14
CA TYR A 17 10.01 -1.05 -2.55
C TYR A 17 9.26 -1.96 -3.54
N PHE A 18 10.02 -2.56 -4.47
CA PHE A 18 9.50 -3.56 -5.40
C PHE A 18 8.93 -4.75 -4.64
N VAL A 19 9.72 -5.32 -3.73
CA VAL A 19 9.30 -6.35 -2.76
C VAL A 19 9.73 -5.93 -1.38
N ALA A 20 8.75 -5.72 -0.50
CA ALA A 20 8.98 -5.36 0.89
C ALA A 20 8.69 -6.52 1.82
N TYR A 21 9.48 -6.61 2.88
CA TYR A 21 9.33 -7.60 3.93
C TYR A 21 8.16 -7.25 4.85
N TRP A 22 7.21 -8.18 4.98
CA TRP A 22 5.90 -7.90 5.58
C TRP A 22 5.95 -7.49 7.06
N LEU A 23 6.89 -8.02 7.85
CA LEU A 23 6.90 -7.82 9.30
C LEU A 23 7.12 -6.36 9.70
N GLU A 24 7.91 -5.63 8.90
CA GLU A 24 8.20 -4.21 9.12
C GLU A 24 7.08 -3.34 8.56
N ILE A 25 6.67 -3.62 7.31
CA ILE A 25 5.65 -2.84 6.60
C ILE A 25 4.28 -2.94 7.28
N SER A 26 3.87 -4.12 7.73
CA SER A 26 2.53 -4.35 8.31
C SER A 26 2.26 -3.53 9.57
N LYS A 27 3.32 -3.19 10.31
CA LYS A 27 3.26 -2.31 11.48
C LYS A 27 3.07 -0.84 11.10
N MET A 28 3.38 -0.48 9.86
CA MET A 28 3.33 0.89 9.35
C MET A 28 2.07 1.19 8.53
N TYR A 29 1.22 0.21 8.22
CA TYR A 29 0.06 0.39 7.34
C TYR A 29 -0.84 1.56 7.73
N ASP A 30 -1.19 1.69 9.01
CA ASP A 30 -2.09 2.76 9.47
C ASP A 30 -1.43 4.13 9.28
N LYS A 31 -0.17 4.27 9.71
CA LYS A 31 0.62 5.50 9.55
C LYS A 31 0.84 5.87 8.08
N MET A 32 1.05 4.88 7.22
CA MET A 32 1.13 5.09 5.76
C MET A 32 -0.23 5.55 5.21
N GLY A 33 -1.34 4.96 5.67
CA GLY A 33 -2.69 5.40 5.31
C GLY A 33 -2.91 6.87 5.65
N GLU A 34 -2.65 7.24 6.90
CA GLU A 34 -2.79 8.61 7.42
C GLU A 34 -1.96 9.61 6.63
N ARG A 35 -0.67 9.33 6.40
CA ARG A 35 0.22 10.27 5.71
C ARG A 35 -0.20 10.55 4.26
N TYR A 36 -0.72 9.54 3.56
CA TYR A 36 -1.28 9.74 2.22
C TYR A 36 -2.61 10.49 2.27
N GLU A 37 -3.46 10.20 3.26
CA GLU A 37 -4.72 10.92 3.46
C GLU A 37 -4.46 12.42 3.75
N GLU A 38 -3.43 12.76 4.52
CA GLU A 38 -3.02 14.15 4.77
C GLU A 38 -2.65 14.91 3.48
N VAL A 39 -1.96 14.25 2.54
CA VAL A 39 -1.65 14.83 1.24
C VAL A 39 -2.93 15.05 0.43
N GLU A 40 -3.83 14.06 0.40
CA GLU A 40 -5.12 14.17 -0.27
C GLU A 40 -5.99 15.29 0.34
N LYS A 41 -5.94 15.52 1.67
CA LYS A 41 -6.63 16.64 2.33
C LYS A 41 -6.13 18.01 1.86
N ARG A 42 -4.83 18.13 1.57
CA ARG A 42 -4.19 19.39 1.14
C ARG A 42 -4.34 19.66 -0.35
N VAL A 43 -4.38 18.61 -1.17
CA VAL A 43 -4.36 18.71 -2.63
C VAL A 43 -5.70 18.27 -3.20
N GLU A 44 -6.53 19.23 -3.58
CA GLU A 44 -7.88 18.95 -4.06
C GLU A 44 -7.93 18.02 -5.28
N GLY A 45 -6.98 18.16 -6.20
CA GLY A 45 -6.86 17.30 -7.38
C GLY A 45 -6.72 15.82 -7.04
N LEU A 46 -6.15 15.48 -5.87
CA LEU A 46 -5.97 14.11 -5.42
C LEU A 46 -7.24 13.52 -4.76
N ARG A 47 -8.19 14.35 -4.32
CA ARG A 47 -9.47 13.87 -3.75
C ARG A 47 -10.46 13.39 -4.81
N ARG A 48 -10.23 13.78 -6.07
CA ARG A 48 -11.13 13.44 -7.17
C ARG A 48 -11.11 11.94 -7.45
N ARG A 49 -12.32 11.35 -7.53
CA ARG A 49 -12.50 10.02 -8.11
C ARG A 49 -12.14 10.04 -9.60
N HIS A 50 -11.35 9.07 -10.02
CA HIS A 50 -10.74 9.05 -11.33
C HIS A 50 -10.86 7.66 -11.95
N ALA A 51 -11.08 7.59 -13.25
CA ALA A 51 -11.14 6.32 -13.97
C ALA A 51 -9.74 5.69 -14.08
N GLU A 52 -9.65 4.38 -14.28
CA GLU A 52 -8.36 3.68 -14.45
C GLU A 52 -7.50 4.29 -15.57
N LYS A 53 -8.12 4.75 -16.67
CA LYS A 53 -7.42 5.40 -17.79
C LYS A 53 -6.64 6.67 -17.42
N VAL A 54 -6.94 7.29 -16.26
CA VAL A 54 -6.24 8.50 -15.81
C VAL A 54 -5.29 8.22 -14.63
N SER A 55 -4.96 6.94 -14.41
CA SER A 55 -4.06 6.49 -13.34
C SER A 55 -2.65 7.05 -13.48
N GLU A 56 -2.10 7.10 -14.69
CA GLU A 56 -0.74 7.62 -14.97
C GLU A 56 -0.62 9.08 -14.55
N HIS A 57 -1.48 9.95 -15.09
CA HIS A 57 -1.51 11.37 -14.73
C HIS A 57 -1.76 11.58 -13.22
N TYR A 58 -2.68 10.81 -12.62
CA TYR A 58 -2.88 10.89 -11.18
C TYR A 58 -1.65 10.45 -10.39
N GLY A 59 -0.95 9.42 -10.86
CA GLY A 59 0.29 8.93 -10.31
C GLY A 59 1.38 10.00 -10.32
N GLU A 60 1.56 10.69 -11.46
CA GLU A 60 2.49 11.80 -11.61
C GLU A 60 2.19 12.94 -10.63
N VAL A 61 0.93 13.41 -10.60
CA VAL A 61 0.52 14.48 -9.67
C VAL A 61 0.73 14.06 -8.22
N ARG A 62 0.45 12.80 -7.87
CA ARG A 62 0.68 12.29 -6.51
C ARG A 62 2.16 12.21 -6.17
N GLU A 63 3.00 11.79 -7.10
CA GLU A 63 4.44 11.58 -6.89
C GLU A 63 5.15 12.88 -6.47
N GLU A 64 4.72 14.03 -6.97
CA GLU A 64 5.23 15.35 -6.55
C GLU A 64 5.18 15.56 -5.02
N TYR A 65 4.18 14.98 -4.36
CA TYR A 65 3.93 15.13 -2.92
C TYR A 65 4.42 13.94 -2.08
N VAL A 66 4.59 12.75 -2.68
CA VAL A 66 4.94 11.52 -1.95
C VAL A 66 6.36 11.04 -2.18
N LYS A 67 7.12 11.63 -3.11
CA LYS A 67 8.51 11.25 -3.41
C LYS A 67 9.42 11.23 -2.17
N ASP A 68 9.22 12.15 -1.24
CA ASP A 68 10.04 12.32 -0.04
C ASP A 68 9.49 11.54 1.17
N PHE A 69 8.60 10.56 0.94
CA PHE A 69 8.04 9.75 2.04
C PHE A 69 9.06 8.74 2.60
N GLY A 70 10.12 8.43 1.85
CA GLY A 70 11.14 7.46 2.25
C GLY A 70 10.51 6.11 2.57
N GLU A 71 10.80 5.59 3.77
CA GLU A 71 10.27 4.31 4.27
C GLU A 71 8.74 4.26 4.41
N MET A 72 8.08 5.43 4.44
CA MET A 72 6.63 5.55 4.51
C MET A 72 5.96 5.52 3.13
N LYS A 73 6.73 5.41 2.04
CA LYS A 73 6.18 5.19 0.71
C LYS A 73 5.58 3.79 0.64
N ARG A 74 4.35 3.68 0.13
CA ARG A 74 3.66 2.39 0.01
C ARG A 74 4.49 1.44 -0.87
N PRO A 75 4.77 0.21 -0.41
CA PRO A 75 5.45 -0.77 -1.23
C PRO A 75 4.55 -1.27 -2.35
N LEU A 76 5.15 -1.68 -3.47
CA LEU A 76 4.41 -2.30 -4.57
C LEU A 76 3.93 -3.70 -4.16
N ILE A 77 4.83 -4.51 -3.59
CA ILE A 77 4.53 -5.85 -3.12
C ILE A 77 4.87 -5.92 -1.63
N THR A 78 3.89 -6.25 -0.79
CA THR A 78 4.17 -6.79 0.55
C THR A 78 4.26 -8.30 0.45
N HIS A 79 5.44 -8.87 0.69
CA HIS A 79 5.65 -10.30 0.56
C HIS A 79 5.67 -10.98 1.93
N PHE A 80 4.67 -11.84 2.17
CA PHE A 80 4.49 -12.62 3.39
C PHE A 80 5.36 -13.88 3.44
N THR A 81 6.68 -13.68 3.33
CA THR A 81 7.67 -14.75 3.40
C THR A 81 7.56 -15.51 4.72
N GLY A 82 7.48 -16.84 4.63
CA GLY A 82 7.43 -17.71 5.82
C GLY A 82 6.07 -17.83 6.51
N CYS A 83 5.03 -17.11 6.08
CA CYS A 83 3.70 -17.26 6.67
C CYS A 83 2.97 -18.55 6.25
N GLN A 84 3.21 -19.02 5.02
CA GLN A 84 2.74 -20.32 4.50
C GLN A 84 1.26 -20.67 4.85
N PRO A 85 0.29 -19.79 4.53
CA PRO A 85 -1.11 -19.95 4.95
C PRO A 85 -1.77 -21.22 4.42
N CYS A 86 -1.35 -21.70 3.25
CA CYS A 86 -1.98 -22.84 2.57
C CYS A 86 -1.67 -24.20 3.20
N ASN A 87 -0.47 -24.38 3.78
CA ASN A 87 -0.06 -25.66 4.37
C ASN A 87 -0.08 -25.65 5.91
N GLY A 88 -0.25 -24.47 6.53
CA GLY A 88 -0.26 -24.28 7.98
C GLY A 88 1.11 -24.39 8.66
N HIS A 89 2.15 -24.78 7.93
CA HIS A 89 3.51 -24.94 8.42
C HIS A 89 4.25 -23.60 8.31
N HIS A 90 3.73 -22.58 8.99
CA HIS A 90 4.38 -21.28 9.07
C HIS A 90 5.73 -21.40 9.77
N ASN A 91 6.65 -20.48 9.44
CA ASN A 91 7.94 -20.39 10.10
C ASN A 91 7.72 -20.07 11.59
N PRO A 92 8.25 -20.88 12.54
CA PRO A 92 8.07 -20.66 13.98
C PRO A 92 8.58 -19.31 14.50
N MET A 93 9.39 -18.61 13.70
CA MET A 93 9.84 -17.25 14.00
C MET A 93 8.69 -16.22 14.00
N TYR A 94 7.58 -16.51 13.34
CA TYR A 94 6.42 -15.62 13.24
C TYR A 94 5.20 -16.25 13.91
N SER A 95 4.34 -15.44 14.52
CA SER A 95 3.04 -15.92 14.97
C SER A 95 2.11 -16.15 13.78
N ALA A 96 1.36 -17.26 13.78
CA ALA A 96 0.32 -17.52 12.80
C ALA A 96 -0.71 -16.38 12.74
N ASP A 97 -1.11 -15.85 13.90
CA ASP A 97 -2.08 -14.76 13.99
C ASP A 97 -1.53 -13.46 13.39
N ASP A 98 -0.24 -13.16 13.61
CA ASP A 98 0.39 -11.97 13.04
C ASP A 98 0.43 -12.05 11.51
N CYS A 99 0.73 -13.23 10.97
CA CYS A 99 0.70 -13.50 9.54
C CYS A 99 -0.71 -13.25 8.97
N TRP A 100 -1.74 -13.88 9.55
CA TRP A 100 -3.11 -13.75 9.07
C TRP A 100 -3.64 -12.33 9.19
N ASN A 101 -3.53 -11.72 10.37
CA ASN A 101 -4.01 -10.35 10.60
C ASN A 101 -3.29 -9.34 9.71
N SER A 102 -1.99 -9.53 9.45
CA SER A 102 -1.24 -8.65 8.57
C SER A 102 -1.61 -8.83 7.10
N MET A 103 -1.92 -10.06 6.66
CA MET A 103 -2.47 -10.31 5.32
C MET A 103 -3.84 -9.66 5.13
N GLU A 104 -4.74 -9.76 6.12
CA GLU A 104 -6.06 -9.11 6.05
C GLU A 104 -5.94 -7.59 5.99
N ARG A 105 -4.97 -7.01 6.71
CA ARG A 105 -4.73 -5.56 6.73
C ARG A 105 -4.03 -5.01 5.48
N ALA A 106 -3.50 -5.86 4.60
CA ALA A 106 -2.67 -5.42 3.49
C ALA A 106 -3.43 -4.41 2.59
N PHE A 107 -2.85 -3.21 2.44
CA PHE A 107 -3.54 -1.96 2.10
C PHE A 107 -3.90 -1.76 0.61
N ALA A 108 -4.35 -2.78 -0.12
CA ALA A 108 -4.71 -2.61 -1.54
C ALA A 108 -6.16 -2.11 -1.74
N ASP A 109 -7.10 -2.63 -0.95
CA ASP A 109 -8.52 -2.57 -1.31
C ASP A 109 -9.09 -1.14 -1.27
N ASN A 110 -8.69 -0.33 -0.28
CA ASN A 110 -9.11 1.06 -0.20
C ASN A 110 -8.64 1.92 -1.39
N GLN A 111 -7.58 1.52 -2.09
CA GLN A 111 -7.13 2.23 -3.30
C GLN A 111 -8.11 2.02 -4.47
N VAL A 112 -8.74 0.84 -4.53
CA VAL A 112 -9.72 0.45 -5.54
C VAL A 112 -11.13 0.90 -5.14
N LEU A 113 -11.58 0.55 -3.93
CA LEU A 113 -12.94 0.83 -3.44
C LEU A 113 -13.28 2.32 -3.45
N ARG A 114 -12.30 3.18 -3.19
CA ARG A 114 -12.49 4.64 -3.24
C ARG A 114 -12.98 5.12 -4.61
N LYS A 115 -12.65 4.42 -5.71
CA LYS A 115 -13.18 4.74 -7.05
C LYS A 115 -14.68 4.51 -7.15
N PHE A 116 -15.17 3.49 -6.47
CA PHE A 116 -16.57 3.09 -6.46
C PHE A 116 -17.38 3.80 -5.37
N GLY A 117 -16.76 4.63 -4.54
CA GLY A 117 -17.44 5.36 -3.47
C GLY A 117 -17.56 4.57 -2.16
N PHE A 118 -16.66 3.61 -1.93
CA PHE A 118 -16.61 2.82 -0.70
C PHE A 118 -15.21 2.84 -0.09
N PHE A 119 -15.12 2.49 1.19
CA PHE A 119 -13.85 2.28 1.89
C PHE A 119 -14.04 1.41 3.14
N HIS A 120 -13.00 0.69 3.53
CA HIS A 120 -12.84 0.11 4.86
C HIS A 120 -12.40 1.18 5.85
N ARG A 121 -13.14 1.30 6.97
CA ARG A 121 -12.78 2.18 8.10
C ARG A 121 -11.67 1.61 8.96
N ASN A 122 -11.65 0.29 9.11
CA ASN A 122 -10.66 -0.46 9.85
C ASN A 122 -10.11 -1.56 8.93
N LEU A 123 -8.79 -1.68 8.84
CA LEU A 123 -8.13 -2.63 7.94
C LEU A 123 -8.35 -4.11 8.33
N LEU A 124 -8.74 -4.39 9.58
CA LEU A 124 -9.12 -5.74 10.01
C LEU A 124 -10.61 -6.03 9.81
N ASP A 125 -11.41 -5.01 9.49
CA ASP A 125 -12.85 -5.19 9.28
C ASP A 125 -13.15 -5.31 7.78
N LYS A 126 -13.80 -6.42 7.41
CA LYS A 126 -14.22 -6.72 6.04
C LYS A 126 -15.43 -5.89 5.60
N SER A 127 -16.08 -5.18 6.53
CA SER A 127 -17.20 -4.30 6.20
C SER A 127 -16.73 -3.07 5.41
N VAL A 128 -17.54 -2.67 4.43
CA VAL A 128 -17.31 -1.44 3.64
C VAL A 128 -18.32 -0.38 4.04
N SER A 129 -17.84 0.86 4.14
CA SER A 129 -18.66 2.04 4.37
C SER A 129 -18.76 2.88 3.12
N PRO A 130 -19.91 3.52 2.83
CA PRO A 130 -20.01 4.48 1.76
C PRO A 130 -19.15 5.71 2.08
N LEU A 131 -18.48 6.24 1.07
CA LEU A 131 -17.77 7.51 1.14
C LEU A 131 -18.76 8.68 1.06
N PRO A 132 -18.48 9.79 1.75
CA PRO A 132 -19.19 11.05 1.50
C PRO A 132 -19.11 11.36 0.01
N LEU A 133 -20.25 11.70 -0.62
CA LEU A 133 -20.37 11.79 -2.08
C LEU A 133 -19.31 12.68 -2.75
N PHE A 134 -18.79 13.69 -2.04
CA PHE A 134 -17.78 14.63 -2.52
C PHE A 134 -16.75 15.01 -1.45
N GLY A 135 -15.50 15.20 -1.89
CA GLY A 135 -14.47 15.88 -1.09
C GLY A 135 -13.85 15.07 0.04
N TYR A 136 -14.01 13.74 0.08
CA TYR A 136 -13.28 12.87 1.00
C TYR A 136 -11.85 12.61 0.49
N PRO A 137 -10.83 12.63 1.37
CA PRO A 137 -10.90 13.00 2.79
C PRO A 137 -11.22 14.49 2.99
N ALA A 138 -12.04 14.80 4.01
CA ALA A 138 -12.46 16.17 4.28
C ALA A 138 -11.23 17.07 4.55
N ALA A 139 -11.16 18.21 3.87
CA ALA A 139 -10.13 19.21 4.14
C ALA A 139 -10.24 19.69 5.60
N PRO A 140 -9.13 20.02 6.27
CA PRO A 140 -9.20 20.72 7.54
C PRO A 140 -9.97 22.04 7.33
N ALA A 141 -10.88 22.35 8.27
CA ALA A 141 -11.65 23.59 8.29
C ALA A 141 -10.76 24.81 8.53
#